data_AF-U9U167-F1
#
_entry.id   AF-U9U167-F1
#
_cell.length_a   1.000
_cell.length_b   1.000
_cell.length_c   1.000
_cell.angle_alpha   90.00
_cell.angle_beta   90.00
_cell.angle_gamma   90.00
#
_symmetry.space_group_name_H-M   'P 1'
#
loop_
_entity.id
_entity.type
_entity.pdbx_description
1 polymer ?
#
loop_
_entity_poly.entity_id
_entity_poly.type
_entity_poly.pdbx_seq_one_letter_code
_entity_poly.pdbx_strand_id
1 'polypeptide(L)'
;MANAQEYINQKYPTKEKRGEIKILRLERKDLEGHLDLSDFVNLEKLYCSENELVGIDLSLTHPEKMTYLDIGNNNFAPSDLSLFSKFINLKVLSIGADKEEKVKLNKYNRFYGSLEPLKSLKLNTLDIRATDINEGLEFLSDSLDSILCEPVRDDAKVKTIHELTKPYYNRLSNAFDIKKCKDYFITLLRRKITELEKESACLEKQLEEIKKLGEEELKILQAELTNIGENLQKEIKEKERVIKELETNLTREEKDNQKLKEYLEEEKHTLEKLKENLEEIQKIEMNYKKHTENSRKNKLRN
;
A
#
# COMPACT_ATOMS: atom_id res chain seq x y z
N MET A 1 -49.40 -18.15 -1.35
CA MET A 1 -48.45 -17.62 -2.34
C MET A 1 -48.49 -18.47 -3.59
N ALA A 2 -48.56 -17.83 -4.75
CA ALA A 2 -48.45 -18.49 -6.05
C ALA A 2 -47.07 -18.22 -6.65
N ASN A 3 -46.47 -19.20 -7.33
CA ASN A 3 -45.22 -18.96 -8.04
C ASN A 3 -45.41 -17.88 -9.12
N ALA A 4 -44.57 -16.84 -9.08
CA ALA A 4 -44.69 -15.68 -9.96
C ALA A 4 -44.56 -16.04 -11.44
N GLN A 5 -43.63 -16.95 -11.77
CA GLN A 5 -43.39 -17.36 -13.14
C GLN A 5 -44.53 -18.23 -13.68
N GLU A 6 -45.05 -19.16 -12.88
CA GLU A 6 -46.21 -19.97 -13.25
C GLU A 6 -47.44 -19.08 -13.49
N TYR A 7 -47.67 -18.08 -12.63
CA TYR A 7 -48.75 -17.11 -12.79
C TYR A 7 -48.65 -16.37 -14.14
N ILE A 8 -47.45 -15.88 -14.48
CA ILE A 8 -47.21 -15.19 -15.75
C ILE A 8 -47.35 -16.13 -16.95
N ASN A 9 -46.87 -17.37 -16.85
CA ASN A 9 -46.99 -18.37 -17.91
C ASN A 9 -48.45 -18.73 -18.19
N GLN A 10 -49.29 -18.80 -17.16
CA GLN A 10 -50.73 -19.06 -17.33
C GLN A 10 -51.46 -17.85 -17.94
N LYS A 11 -51.15 -16.64 -17.49
CA LYS A 11 -51.83 -15.42 -17.93
C LYS A 11 -51.40 -14.94 -19.31
N TYR A 12 -50.11 -15.10 -19.63
CA TYR A 12 -49.48 -14.71 -20.89
C TYR A 12 -48.68 -15.90 -21.47
N PRO A 13 -49.38 -16.89 -22.06
CA PRO A 13 -48.78 -18.18 -22.40
C PRO A 13 -47.87 -18.16 -23.63
N THR A 14 -47.92 -17.12 -24.46
CA THR A 14 -47.11 -17.04 -25.69
C THR A 14 -46.28 -15.77 -25.73
N LYS A 15 -45.16 -15.80 -26.46
CA LYS A 15 -44.27 -14.65 -26.61
C LYS A 15 -44.94 -13.51 -27.36
N GLU A 16 -45.81 -13.80 -28.31
CA GLU A 16 -46.58 -12.80 -29.06
C GLU A 16 -47.46 -12.00 -28.10
N LYS A 17 -48.21 -12.68 -27.22
CA LYS A 17 -49.04 -12.02 -26.21
C LYS A 17 -48.21 -11.17 -25.24
N ARG A 18 -47.03 -11.65 -24.81
CA ARG A 18 -46.11 -10.88 -23.95
C ARG A 18 -45.56 -9.65 -24.65
N GLY A 19 -45.29 -9.76 -25.94
CA GLY A 19 -44.81 -8.66 -26.79
C GLY A 19 -45.83 -7.55 -26.99
N GLU A 20 -47.13 -7.80 -26.81
CA GLU A 20 -48.17 -6.77 -26.88
C GLU A 20 -48.29 -5.95 -25.58
N ILE A 21 -47.73 -6.43 -24.47
CA ILE A 21 -47.91 -5.81 -23.15
C ILE A 21 -46.95 -4.64 -22.95
N LYS A 22 -47.53 -3.44 -22.88
CA LYS A 22 -46.83 -2.21 -22.49
C LYS A 22 -46.91 -1.90 -21.00
N ILE A 23 -48.00 -2.32 -20.35
CA ILE A 23 -48.25 -2.06 -18.93
C ILE A 23 -48.57 -3.40 -18.28
N LEU A 24 -47.71 -3.84 -17.37
CA LEU A 24 -47.88 -5.08 -16.62
C LEU A 24 -48.23 -4.75 -15.16
N ARG A 25 -49.37 -5.28 -14.72
CA ARG A 25 -49.92 -5.13 -13.37
C ARG A 25 -49.94 -6.44 -12.63
N LEU A 26 -49.08 -6.53 -11.62
CA LEU A 26 -48.83 -7.67 -10.75
C LEU A 26 -48.84 -7.25 -9.26
N GLU A 27 -49.23 -6.02 -8.96
CA GLU A 27 -49.30 -5.51 -7.60
C GLU A 27 -50.30 -6.32 -6.75
N ARG A 28 -49.92 -6.63 -5.50
CA ARG A 28 -50.76 -7.30 -4.50
C ARG A 28 -51.38 -8.62 -5.00
N LYS A 29 -50.55 -9.51 -5.53
CA LYS A 29 -50.97 -10.81 -6.10
C LYS A 29 -50.53 -12.02 -5.28
N ASP A 30 -49.91 -11.80 -4.12
CA ASP A 30 -49.34 -12.86 -3.28
C ASP A 30 -48.38 -13.77 -4.07
N LEU A 31 -47.59 -13.17 -4.97
CA LEU A 31 -46.64 -13.88 -5.81
C LEU A 31 -45.31 -14.07 -5.09
N GLU A 32 -44.71 -15.24 -5.24
CA GLU A 32 -43.39 -15.56 -4.67
C GLU A 32 -42.43 -16.12 -5.73
N GLY A 33 -41.17 -16.23 -5.37
CA GLY A 33 -40.13 -16.80 -6.22
C GLY A 33 -39.51 -15.77 -7.16
N HIS A 34 -38.93 -16.28 -8.26
CA HIS A 34 -38.26 -15.47 -9.27
C HIS A 34 -39.23 -15.15 -10.42
N LEU A 35 -39.14 -13.93 -10.94
CA LEU A 35 -39.95 -13.47 -12.06
C LEU A 35 -39.08 -13.10 -13.26
N ASP A 36 -39.21 -13.82 -14.37
CA ASP A 36 -38.56 -13.50 -15.65
C ASP A 36 -39.51 -12.70 -16.56
N LEU A 37 -39.08 -11.48 -16.91
CA LEU A 37 -39.79 -10.59 -17.81
C LEU A 37 -39.08 -10.35 -19.14
N SER A 38 -38.05 -11.13 -19.48
CA SER A 38 -37.24 -10.97 -20.71
C SER A 38 -38.07 -11.00 -22.01
N ASP A 39 -39.14 -11.79 -22.04
CA ASP A 39 -40.05 -11.89 -23.19
C ASP A 39 -41.02 -10.68 -23.33
N PHE A 40 -41.10 -9.77 -22.36
CA PHE A 40 -41.98 -8.58 -22.40
C PHE A 40 -41.30 -7.41 -23.12
N VAL A 41 -40.95 -7.62 -24.39
CA VAL A 41 -40.06 -6.75 -25.18
C VAL A 41 -40.53 -5.31 -25.41
N ASN A 42 -41.80 -5.01 -25.12
CA ASN A 42 -42.41 -3.67 -25.26
C ASN A 42 -42.86 -3.08 -23.92
N LEU A 43 -42.42 -3.64 -22.78
CA LEU A 43 -42.83 -3.20 -21.46
C LEU A 43 -42.33 -1.77 -21.16
N GLU A 44 -43.27 -0.87 -20.89
CA GLU A 44 -43.03 0.53 -20.56
C GLU A 44 -43.27 0.81 -19.07
N LYS A 45 -44.19 0.07 -18.42
CA LYS A 45 -44.56 0.26 -17.02
C LYS A 45 -44.77 -1.08 -16.31
N LEU A 46 -44.08 -1.27 -15.19
CA LEU A 46 -44.26 -2.41 -14.32
C LEU A 46 -44.78 -1.98 -12.94
N TYR A 47 -45.91 -2.53 -12.54
CA TYR A 47 -46.46 -2.46 -11.20
C TYR A 47 -46.37 -3.85 -10.59
N CYS A 48 -45.48 -4.07 -9.64
CA CYS A 48 -45.19 -5.39 -9.07
C CYS A 48 -44.96 -5.33 -7.55
N SER A 49 -45.40 -4.25 -6.92
CA SER A 49 -45.26 -4.05 -5.49
C SER A 49 -46.17 -4.95 -4.66
N GLU A 50 -45.81 -5.12 -3.39
CA GLU A 50 -46.58 -5.88 -2.40
C GLU A 50 -46.77 -7.35 -2.81
N ASN A 51 -45.66 -8.01 -3.12
CA ASN A 51 -45.55 -9.45 -3.31
C ASN A 51 -44.41 -10.01 -2.42
N GLU A 52 -43.98 -11.24 -2.66
CA GLU A 52 -42.93 -11.96 -1.93
C GLU A 52 -41.82 -12.40 -2.89
N LEU A 53 -41.59 -11.61 -3.95
CA LEU A 53 -40.55 -11.91 -4.94
C LEU A 53 -39.16 -11.85 -4.32
N VAL A 54 -38.32 -12.81 -4.68
CA VAL A 54 -36.92 -12.88 -4.23
C VAL A 54 -35.92 -12.47 -5.32
N GLY A 55 -36.38 -12.38 -6.57
CA GLY A 55 -35.57 -12.00 -7.73
C GLY A 55 -36.43 -11.67 -8.95
N ILE A 56 -35.84 -10.88 -9.86
CA ILE A 56 -36.49 -10.44 -11.10
C ILE A 56 -35.43 -10.35 -12.20
N ASP A 57 -35.76 -10.90 -13.37
CA ASP A 57 -34.97 -10.66 -14.58
C ASP A 57 -35.63 -9.57 -15.41
N LEU A 58 -34.96 -8.41 -15.47
CA LEU A 58 -35.35 -7.27 -16.31
C LEU A 58 -34.43 -7.14 -17.53
N SER A 59 -33.94 -8.23 -18.10
CA SER A 59 -33.16 -8.27 -19.36
C SER A 59 -34.03 -8.01 -20.60
N LEU A 60 -34.73 -6.87 -20.57
CA LEU A 60 -35.57 -6.40 -21.67
C LEU A 60 -34.72 -6.05 -22.88
N THR A 61 -35.21 -6.40 -24.08
CA THR A 61 -34.57 -6.05 -25.36
C THR A 61 -34.51 -4.54 -25.61
N HIS A 62 -35.49 -3.79 -25.09
CA HIS A 62 -35.64 -2.34 -25.28
C HIS A 62 -35.76 -1.62 -23.92
N PRO A 63 -34.71 -1.61 -23.09
CA PRO A 63 -34.78 -1.05 -21.74
C PRO A 63 -35.09 0.46 -21.73
N GLU A 64 -34.79 1.18 -22.81
CA GLU A 64 -35.11 2.59 -22.98
C GLU A 64 -36.62 2.88 -23.03
N LYS A 65 -37.48 1.89 -23.25
CA LYS A 65 -38.94 2.06 -23.20
C LYS A 65 -39.49 2.12 -21.77
N MET A 66 -38.76 1.60 -20.79
CA MET A 66 -39.21 1.58 -19.40
C MET A 66 -39.25 2.99 -18.81
N THR A 67 -40.43 3.42 -18.37
CA THR A 67 -40.67 4.74 -17.77
C THR A 67 -41.13 4.67 -16.32
N TYR A 68 -41.65 3.52 -15.89
CA TYR A 68 -42.15 3.30 -14.53
C TYR A 68 -41.84 1.89 -14.04
N LEU A 69 -41.16 1.78 -12.90
CA LEU A 69 -40.81 0.51 -12.28
C LEU A 69 -41.12 0.56 -10.78
N ASP A 70 -42.13 -0.20 -10.36
CA ASP A 70 -42.46 -0.39 -8.96
C ASP A 70 -42.36 -1.88 -8.58
N ILE A 71 -41.35 -2.19 -7.77
CA ILE A 71 -41.09 -3.51 -7.19
C ILE A 71 -41.00 -3.41 -5.66
N GLY A 72 -41.54 -2.33 -5.06
CA GLY A 72 -41.49 -2.08 -3.63
C GLY A 72 -42.20 -3.17 -2.81
N ASN A 73 -41.87 -3.28 -1.52
CA ASN A 73 -42.51 -4.23 -0.60
C ASN A 73 -42.46 -5.71 -1.05
N ASN A 74 -41.32 -6.14 -1.61
CA ASN A 74 -41.01 -7.53 -1.93
C ASN A 74 -39.99 -8.11 -0.93
N ASN A 75 -39.29 -9.19 -1.28
CA ASN A 75 -38.23 -9.79 -0.47
C ASN A 75 -36.96 -10.04 -1.29
N PHE A 76 -36.59 -9.08 -2.15
CA PHE A 76 -35.42 -9.20 -3.03
C PHE A 76 -34.14 -9.47 -2.24
N ALA A 77 -33.36 -10.43 -2.72
CA ALA A 77 -32.03 -10.74 -2.18
C ALA A 77 -31.10 -9.51 -2.27
N PRO A 78 -30.00 -9.48 -1.48
CA PRO A 78 -29.07 -8.37 -1.52
C PRO A 78 -28.52 -8.09 -2.91
N SER A 79 -28.65 -6.83 -3.37
CA SER A 79 -28.15 -6.36 -4.66
C SER A 79 -27.83 -4.87 -4.61
N ASP A 80 -26.91 -4.40 -5.43
CA ASP A 80 -26.77 -2.98 -5.73
C ASP A 80 -27.82 -2.53 -6.76
N LEU A 81 -27.70 -1.27 -7.21
CA LEU A 81 -28.63 -0.64 -8.16
C LEU A 81 -28.23 -0.77 -9.64
N SER A 82 -27.16 -1.50 -9.97
CA SER A 82 -26.63 -1.61 -11.33
C SER A 82 -27.66 -2.14 -12.34
N LEU A 83 -28.53 -3.05 -11.89
CA LEU A 83 -29.73 -3.55 -12.57
C LEU A 83 -30.55 -2.45 -13.26
N PHE A 84 -30.66 -1.27 -12.63
CA PHE A 84 -31.55 -0.19 -13.10
C PHE A 84 -30.86 0.81 -14.02
N SER A 85 -29.53 0.78 -14.12
CA SER A 85 -28.72 1.77 -14.85
C SER A 85 -29.05 1.87 -16.36
N LYS A 86 -29.59 0.79 -16.94
CA LYS A 86 -29.97 0.70 -18.36
C LYS A 86 -31.31 1.38 -18.71
N PHE A 87 -32.16 1.69 -17.73
CA PHE A 87 -33.48 2.29 -17.97
C PHE A 87 -33.38 3.82 -18.08
N ILE A 88 -32.69 4.33 -19.10
CA ILE A 88 -32.32 5.76 -19.23
C ILE A 88 -33.52 6.74 -19.23
N ASN A 89 -34.72 6.26 -19.59
CA ASN A 89 -35.95 7.05 -19.62
C ASN A 89 -36.84 6.83 -18.39
N LEU A 90 -36.37 6.08 -17.39
CA LEU A 90 -37.11 5.80 -16.17
C LEU A 90 -37.41 7.10 -15.42
N LYS A 91 -38.68 7.28 -15.04
CA LYS A 91 -39.18 8.46 -14.31
C LYS A 91 -39.53 8.14 -12.87
N VAL A 92 -39.98 6.92 -12.62
CA VAL A 92 -40.34 6.46 -11.28
C VAL A 92 -39.63 5.14 -11.03
N LEU A 93 -38.83 5.10 -9.97
CA LEU A 93 -38.21 3.89 -9.44
C LEU A 93 -38.67 3.71 -7.99
N SER A 94 -39.43 2.65 -7.74
CA SER A 94 -39.87 2.28 -6.39
C SER A 94 -39.34 0.91 -6.04
N ILE A 95 -38.38 0.88 -5.11
CA ILE A 95 -37.69 -0.33 -4.64
C ILE A 95 -37.71 -0.46 -3.12
N GLY A 96 -38.20 0.55 -2.41
CA GLY A 96 -38.26 0.58 -0.96
C GLY A 96 -39.30 -0.37 -0.36
N ALA A 97 -39.35 -0.38 0.96
CA ALA A 97 -40.39 -1.04 1.73
C ALA A 97 -40.97 -0.09 2.78
N ASP A 98 -42.29 -0.02 2.84
CA ASP A 98 -43.05 0.83 3.76
C ASP A 98 -44.07 0.07 4.61
N LYS A 99 -44.19 -1.24 4.40
CA LYS A 99 -44.99 -2.14 5.22
C LYS A 99 -44.21 -2.56 6.45
N GLU A 100 -44.34 -1.79 7.53
CA GLU A 100 -43.70 -2.09 8.83
C GLU A 100 -43.92 -3.54 9.27
N GLU A 101 -45.11 -4.10 9.05
CA GLU A 101 -45.45 -5.48 9.38
C GLU A 101 -44.58 -6.48 8.61
N LYS A 102 -44.28 -6.22 7.33
CA LYS A 102 -43.40 -7.07 6.53
C LYS A 102 -41.94 -6.90 6.94
N VAL A 103 -41.52 -5.65 7.17
CA VAL A 103 -40.16 -5.32 7.61
C VAL A 103 -39.85 -5.99 8.95
N LYS A 104 -40.79 -5.97 9.91
CA LYS A 104 -40.69 -6.67 11.21
C LYS A 104 -40.57 -8.19 11.07
N LEU A 105 -41.16 -8.77 10.02
CA LEU A 105 -41.01 -10.18 9.65
C LEU A 105 -39.75 -10.45 8.80
N ASN A 106 -38.84 -9.47 8.69
CA ASN A 106 -37.62 -9.55 7.88
C ASN A 106 -37.88 -9.79 6.39
N LYS A 107 -39.02 -9.31 5.87
CA LYS A 107 -39.45 -9.40 4.47
C LYS A 107 -39.45 -8.02 3.83
N TYR A 108 -38.35 -7.68 3.17
CA TYR A 108 -38.16 -6.40 2.48
C TYR A 108 -37.05 -6.52 1.44
N ASN A 109 -36.99 -5.56 0.53
CA ASN A 109 -35.98 -5.51 -0.52
C ASN A 109 -34.61 -5.11 0.04
N ARG A 110 -33.58 -5.89 -0.24
CA ARG A 110 -32.25 -5.72 0.37
C ARG A 110 -31.27 -4.96 -0.51
N PHE A 111 -31.71 -3.86 -1.11
CA PHE A 111 -30.83 -3.03 -1.91
C PHE A 111 -29.80 -2.30 -1.02
N TYR A 112 -28.55 -2.24 -1.46
CA TYR A 112 -27.44 -1.65 -0.72
C TYR A 112 -26.50 -0.82 -1.60
N GLY A 113 -25.57 -0.10 -0.97
CA GLY A 113 -24.49 0.62 -1.66
C GLY A 113 -24.84 2.08 -1.93
N SER A 114 -24.44 2.58 -3.10
CA SER A 114 -24.61 3.98 -3.49
C SER A 114 -25.71 4.18 -4.53
N LEU A 115 -26.17 5.42 -4.65
CA LEU A 115 -27.06 5.88 -5.71
C LEU A 115 -26.34 6.13 -7.05
N GLU A 116 -25.01 5.96 -7.12
CA GLU A 116 -24.22 6.22 -8.33
C GLU A 116 -24.71 5.45 -9.58
N PRO A 117 -25.13 4.17 -9.50
CA PRO A 117 -25.62 3.46 -10.68
C PRO A 117 -26.82 4.13 -11.35
N LEU A 118 -27.53 5.02 -10.64
CA LEU A 118 -28.67 5.79 -11.15
C LEU A 118 -28.27 7.11 -11.83
N LYS A 119 -26.98 7.46 -11.91
CA LYS A 119 -26.50 8.79 -12.36
C LYS A 119 -26.96 9.23 -13.75
N SER A 120 -27.20 8.28 -14.66
CA SER A 120 -27.65 8.55 -16.03
C SER A 120 -29.16 8.73 -16.13
N LEU A 121 -29.93 8.39 -15.09
CA LEU A 121 -31.38 8.40 -15.10
C LEU A 121 -31.91 9.79 -14.77
N LYS A 122 -32.95 10.21 -15.48
CA LYS A 122 -33.68 11.45 -15.21
C LYS A 122 -34.96 11.17 -14.43
N LEU A 123 -34.79 10.69 -13.20
CA LEU A 123 -35.87 10.31 -12.29
C LEU A 123 -36.63 11.55 -11.82
N ASN A 124 -37.93 11.37 -11.62
CA ASN A 124 -38.82 12.32 -10.95
C ASN A 124 -39.16 11.84 -9.53
N THR A 125 -39.28 10.52 -9.35
CA THR A 125 -39.59 9.90 -8.07
C THR A 125 -38.70 8.70 -7.80
N LEU A 126 -38.14 8.67 -6.60
CA LEU A 126 -37.32 7.56 -6.10
C LEU A 126 -37.83 7.11 -4.75
N ASP A 127 -38.12 5.83 -4.58
CA ASP A 127 -38.43 5.24 -3.27
C ASP A 127 -37.40 4.17 -2.91
N ILE A 128 -36.65 4.44 -1.85
CA ILE A 128 -35.57 3.61 -1.27
C ILE A 128 -35.79 3.37 0.23
N ARG A 129 -37.03 3.51 0.73
CA ARG A 129 -37.37 3.24 2.13
C ARG A 129 -36.88 1.87 2.59
N ALA A 130 -36.42 1.77 3.84
CA ALA A 130 -35.92 0.54 4.47
C ALA A 130 -34.69 -0.15 3.83
N THR A 131 -34.00 0.50 2.88
CA THR A 131 -32.80 -0.07 2.22
C THR A 131 -31.50 0.20 2.99
N ASP A 132 -30.41 -0.44 2.56
CA ASP A 132 -29.04 -0.17 3.03
C ASP A 132 -28.26 0.74 2.06
N ILE A 133 -28.96 1.55 1.27
CA ILE A 133 -28.37 2.57 0.39
C ILE A 133 -28.08 3.81 1.24
N ASN A 134 -26.84 4.28 1.28
CA ASN A 134 -26.42 5.27 2.29
C ASN A 134 -25.62 6.47 1.75
N GLU A 135 -25.36 6.51 0.44
CA GLU A 135 -24.55 7.56 -0.19
C GLU A 135 -24.91 7.76 -1.68
N GLY A 136 -24.31 8.77 -2.32
CA GLY A 136 -24.45 9.04 -3.76
C GLY A 136 -25.60 9.98 -4.14
N LEU A 137 -26.15 10.75 -3.19
CA LEU A 137 -27.23 11.71 -3.45
C LEU A 137 -26.85 12.75 -4.51
N GLU A 138 -25.56 13.10 -4.59
CA GLU A 138 -24.98 14.01 -5.58
C GLU A 138 -25.14 13.53 -7.03
N PHE A 139 -25.30 12.23 -7.25
CA PHE A 139 -25.42 11.62 -8.58
C PHE A 139 -26.83 11.68 -9.15
N LEU A 140 -27.86 11.88 -8.32
CA LEU A 140 -29.24 11.92 -8.79
C LEU A 140 -29.49 13.13 -9.69
N SER A 141 -30.35 13.02 -10.69
CA SER A 141 -30.67 14.14 -11.60
C SER A 141 -31.44 15.27 -10.91
N ASP A 142 -31.27 16.50 -11.38
CA ASP A 142 -32.02 17.68 -10.88
C ASP A 142 -33.53 17.64 -11.18
N SER A 143 -34.00 16.67 -11.98
CA SER A 143 -35.43 16.44 -12.22
C SER A 143 -36.15 15.69 -11.09
N LEU A 144 -35.45 15.34 -10.01
CA LEU A 144 -36.04 14.57 -8.91
C LEU A 144 -36.93 15.48 -8.05
N ASP A 145 -38.23 15.22 -8.09
CA ASP A 145 -39.26 15.96 -7.36
C ASP A 145 -39.58 15.32 -6.00
N SER A 146 -39.28 14.03 -5.81
CA SER A 146 -39.59 13.27 -4.60
C SER A 146 -38.63 12.10 -4.37
N ILE A 147 -38.15 11.97 -3.12
CA ILE A 147 -37.30 10.88 -2.62
C ILE A 147 -37.82 10.27 -1.30
N LEU A 148 -38.55 9.16 -1.38
CA LEU A 148 -38.99 8.43 -0.19
C LEU A 148 -37.81 7.61 0.36
N CYS A 149 -37.36 7.93 1.58
CA CYS A 149 -36.12 7.39 2.13
C CYS A 149 -36.19 7.16 3.65
N GLU A 150 -37.39 7.07 4.21
CA GLU A 150 -37.63 6.78 5.63
C GLU A 150 -36.93 5.48 6.07
N PRO A 151 -36.23 5.50 7.22
CA PRO A 151 -35.61 4.31 7.81
C PRO A 151 -36.66 3.49 8.56
N VAL A 152 -37.52 2.78 7.83
CA VAL A 152 -38.63 1.97 8.39
C VAL A 152 -38.14 0.87 9.36
N ARG A 153 -36.85 0.51 9.31
CA ARG A 153 -36.15 -0.30 10.31
C ARG A 153 -34.99 0.47 10.91
N ASP A 154 -34.74 0.25 12.21
CA ASP A 154 -33.76 1.00 13.01
C ASP A 154 -32.32 0.89 12.50
N ASP A 155 -31.97 -0.26 11.92
CA ASP A 155 -30.64 -0.55 11.40
C ASP A 155 -30.47 -0.17 9.91
N ALA A 156 -31.49 0.41 9.27
CA ALA A 156 -31.41 0.82 7.86
C ALA A 156 -30.34 1.89 7.65
N LYS A 157 -29.40 1.63 6.75
CA LYS A 157 -28.36 2.63 6.42
C LYS A 157 -28.91 3.82 5.63
N VAL A 158 -30.10 3.71 5.03
CA VAL A 158 -30.80 4.84 4.38
C VAL A 158 -31.05 6.02 5.31
N LYS A 159 -31.00 5.81 6.63
CA LYS A 159 -31.06 6.90 7.63
C LYS A 159 -30.06 8.04 7.35
N THR A 160 -28.89 7.73 6.79
CA THR A 160 -27.90 8.76 6.40
C THR A 160 -28.45 9.69 5.33
N ILE A 161 -29.05 9.12 4.28
CA ILE A 161 -29.69 9.91 3.21
C ILE A 161 -30.92 10.63 3.77
N HIS A 162 -31.74 9.96 4.58
CA HIS A 162 -32.93 10.55 5.20
C HIS A 162 -32.61 11.83 5.98
N GLU A 163 -31.60 11.80 6.86
CA GLU A 163 -31.26 12.99 7.66
C GLU A 163 -30.67 14.11 6.80
N LEU A 164 -29.99 13.79 5.69
CA LEU A 164 -29.51 14.80 4.74
C LEU A 164 -30.65 15.43 3.93
N THR A 165 -31.69 14.68 3.56
CA THR A 165 -32.80 15.16 2.70
C THR A 165 -33.92 15.84 3.50
N LYS A 166 -34.13 15.44 4.76
CA LYS A 166 -35.20 15.90 5.66
C LYS A 166 -35.36 17.42 5.78
N PRO A 167 -34.29 18.25 5.83
CA PRO A 167 -34.44 19.71 5.86
C PRO A 167 -34.99 20.31 4.56
N TYR A 168 -34.90 19.58 3.45
CA TYR A 168 -35.29 20.02 2.10
C TYR A 168 -36.67 19.51 1.67
N TYR A 169 -37.36 18.83 2.58
CA TYR A 169 -38.75 18.42 2.43
C TYR A 169 -39.70 19.51 2.91
N ASN A 170 -40.48 20.07 2.00
CA ASN A 170 -41.56 20.96 2.36
C ASN A 170 -42.82 20.15 2.70
N ARG A 171 -43.15 20.05 3.99
CA ARG A 171 -44.32 19.31 4.49
C ARG A 171 -45.67 19.87 4.00
N LEU A 172 -45.74 21.16 3.67
CA LEU A 172 -46.99 21.79 3.22
C LEU A 172 -47.28 21.52 1.74
N SER A 173 -46.23 21.44 0.92
CA SER A 173 -46.36 21.24 -0.53
C SER A 173 -45.97 19.84 -1.01
N ASN A 174 -45.54 18.94 -0.11
CA ASN A 174 -44.91 17.65 -0.44
C ASN A 174 -43.80 17.76 -1.50
N ALA A 175 -43.14 18.91 -1.59
CA ALA A 175 -42.11 19.17 -2.58
C ALA A 175 -40.73 18.91 -1.96
N PHE A 176 -39.87 18.19 -2.68
CA PHE A 176 -38.46 18.01 -2.35
C PHE A 176 -37.59 18.90 -3.25
N ASP A 177 -36.77 19.75 -2.64
CA ASP A 177 -35.85 20.63 -3.39
C ASP A 177 -34.46 19.97 -3.48
N ILE A 178 -34.29 19.08 -4.48
CA ILE A 178 -33.02 18.38 -4.68
C ILE A 178 -31.86 19.34 -4.92
N LYS A 179 -32.12 20.48 -5.56
CA LYS A 179 -31.08 21.46 -5.88
C LYS A 179 -30.50 22.08 -4.61
N LYS A 180 -31.35 22.54 -3.69
CA LYS A 180 -30.90 23.02 -2.37
C LYS A 180 -30.20 21.94 -1.56
N CYS A 181 -30.70 20.70 -1.64
CA CYS A 181 -30.08 19.56 -0.96
C CYS A 181 -28.65 19.32 -1.47
N LYS A 182 -28.45 19.33 -2.80
CA LYS A 182 -27.13 19.21 -3.43
C LYS A 182 -26.21 20.37 -3.09
N ASP A 183 -26.71 21.61 -3.13
CA ASP A 183 -25.91 22.80 -2.79
C ASP A 183 -25.37 22.72 -1.35
N TYR A 184 -26.19 22.23 -0.42
CA TYR A 184 -25.76 21.99 0.95
C TYR A 184 -24.75 20.84 1.06
N PHE A 185 -24.98 19.74 0.35
CA PHE A 185 -24.04 18.61 0.33
C PHE A 185 -22.66 19.04 -0.20
N ILE A 186 -22.63 19.81 -1.29
CA ILE A 186 -21.42 20.43 -1.84
C ILE A 186 -20.75 21.33 -0.79
N THR A 187 -21.53 22.11 -0.04
CA THR A 187 -21.01 22.96 1.04
C THR A 187 -20.36 22.14 2.17
N LEU A 188 -20.98 21.02 2.54
CA LEU A 188 -20.45 20.07 3.54
C LEU A 188 -19.15 19.42 3.07
N LEU A 189 -19.12 18.94 1.81
CA LEU A 189 -17.91 18.38 1.21
C LEU A 189 -16.78 19.40 1.16
N ARG A 190 -17.06 20.65 0.74
CA ARG A 190 -16.07 21.73 0.73
C ARG A 190 -15.48 22.00 2.12
N ARG A 191 -16.31 22.03 3.17
CA ARG A 191 -15.83 22.19 4.55
C ARG A 191 -14.89 21.06 4.97
N LYS A 192 -15.27 19.82 4.67
CA LYS A 192 -14.44 18.64 4.99
C LYS A 192 -13.11 18.65 4.23
N ILE A 193 -13.12 19.06 2.95
CA ILE A 193 -11.90 19.25 2.17
C ILE A 193 -10.99 20.30 2.82
N THR A 194 -11.54 21.45 3.20
CA THR A 194 -10.77 22.51 3.88
C THR A 194 -10.19 22.06 5.23
N GLU A 195 -10.89 21.21 5.99
CA GLU A 195 -10.37 20.63 7.23
C GLU A 195 -9.18 19.69 6.95
N LEU A 196 -9.31 18.80 5.96
CA LEU A 196 -8.24 17.89 5.54
C LEU A 196 -7.02 18.65 4.99
N GLU A 197 -7.22 19.72 4.22
CA GLU A 197 -6.15 20.57 3.70
C GLU A 197 -5.35 21.23 4.85
N LYS A 198 -6.03 21.68 5.91
CA LYS A 198 -5.37 22.24 7.10
C LYS A 198 -4.56 21.19 7.85
N GLU A 199 -5.10 19.98 7.99
CA GLU A 199 -4.40 18.87 8.64
C GLU A 199 -3.15 18.46 7.85
N SER A 200 -3.27 18.32 6.53
CA SER A 200 -2.16 18.03 5.62
C SER A 200 -1.04 19.08 5.74
N ALA A 201 -1.39 20.37 5.73
CA ALA A 201 -0.40 21.45 5.88
C ALA A 201 0.34 21.40 7.23
N CYS A 202 -0.34 20.99 8.31
CA CYS A 202 0.29 20.81 9.62
C CYS A 202 1.31 19.67 9.61
N LEU A 203 0.93 18.52 9.02
CA LEU A 203 1.79 17.34 8.88
C LEU A 203 3.02 17.64 8.00
N GLU A 204 2.84 18.37 6.90
CA GLU A 204 3.96 18.80 6.05
C GLU A 204 4.98 19.65 6.82
N LYS A 205 4.51 20.56 7.68
CA LYS A 205 5.39 21.36 8.54
C LYS A 205 6.17 20.50 9.55
N GLN A 206 5.50 19.54 10.19
CA GLN A 206 6.15 18.61 11.10
C GLN A 206 7.21 17.75 10.39
N LEU A 207 6.90 17.28 9.18
CA LEU A 207 7.85 16.52 8.36
C LEU A 207 9.10 17.34 8.03
N GLU A 208 8.93 18.63 7.73
CA GLU A 208 10.05 19.55 7.46
C GLU A 208 10.92 19.79 8.70
N GLU A 209 10.33 19.90 9.88
CA GLU A 209 11.06 20.00 11.16
C GLU A 209 11.87 18.73 11.44
N ILE A 210 11.30 17.54 11.21
CA ILE A 210 11.98 16.25 11.37
C ILE A 210 13.17 16.14 10.41
N LYS A 211 13.01 16.56 9.15
CA LYS A 211 14.11 16.57 8.16
C LYS A 211 15.28 17.43 8.63
N LYS A 212 15.00 18.64 9.14
CA LYS A 212 16.03 19.55 9.66
C LYS A 212 16.80 18.94 10.82
N LEU A 213 16.10 18.30 11.77
CA LEU A 213 16.74 17.61 12.89
C LEU A 213 17.66 16.48 12.40
N GLY A 214 17.22 15.68 11.43
CA GLY A 214 18.06 14.62 10.84
C GLY A 214 19.30 15.16 10.12
N GLU A 215 19.19 16.30 9.43
CA GLU A 215 20.34 16.97 8.80
C GLU A 215 21.32 17.51 9.85
N GLU A 216 20.84 18.02 10.97
CA GLU A 216 21.68 18.50 12.08
C GLU A 216 22.45 17.34 12.74
N GLU A 217 21.78 16.23 13.04
CA GLU A 217 22.43 15.03 13.58
C GLU A 217 23.51 14.49 12.63
N LEU A 218 23.23 14.46 11.32
CA LEU A 218 24.21 14.01 10.31
C LEU A 218 25.46 14.92 10.28
N LYS A 219 25.28 16.24 10.41
CA LYS A 219 26.41 17.20 10.47
C LYS A 219 27.27 16.99 11.71
N ILE A 220 26.65 16.72 12.87
CA ILE A 220 27.39 16.42 14.11
C ILE A 220 28.24 15.17 13.92
N LEU A 221 27.66 14.09 13.40
CA LEU A 221 28.37 12.83 13.18
C LEU A 221 29.54 12.99 12.17
N GLN A 222 29.35 13.79 11.12
CA GLN A 222 30.41 14.10 10.15
C GLN A 222 31.57 14.86 10.80
N ALA A 223 31.28 15.83 11.69
CA ALA A 223 32.31 16.57 12.42
C ALA A 223 33.10 15.66 13.36
N GLU A 224 32.43 14.77 14.08
CA GLU A 224 33.07 13.77 14.95
C GLU A 224 33.97 12.82 14.15
N LEU A 225 33.48 12.27 13.03
CA LEU A 225 34.27 11.40 12.15
C LEU A 225 35.50 12.13 11.57
N THR A 226 35.35 13.40 11.21
CA THR A 226 36.45 14.23 10.71
C THR A 226 37.52 14.39 11.79
N ASN A 227 37.13 14.74 13.02
CA ASN A 227 38.06 14.86 14.15
C ASN A 227 38.77 13.54 14.47
N ILE A 228 38.05 12.41 14.47
CA ILE A 228 38.65 11.08 14.63
C ILE A 228 39.67 10.81 13.51
N GLY A 229 39.31 11.09 12.26
CA GLY A 229 40.19 10.94 11.10
C GLY A 229 41.46 11.78 11.21
N GLU A 230 41.35 13.04 11.61
CA GLU A 230 42.50 13.93 11.83
C GLU A 230 43.42 13.43 12.95
N ASN A 231 42.86 12.92 14.05
CA ASN A 231 43.63 12.38 15.16
C ASN A 231 44.39 11.10 14.75
N LEU A 232 43.73 10.20 14.03
CA LEU A 232 44.37 9.00 13.47
C LEU A 232 45.49 9.37 12.50
N GLN A 233 45.32 10.39 11.65
CA GLN A 233 46.39 10.85 10.76
C GLN A 233 47.60 11.42 11.52
N LYS A 234 47.37 12.17 12.60
CA LYS A 234 48.46 12.67 13.46
C LYS A 234 49.22 11.50 14.09
N GLU A 235 48.51 10.50 14.60
CA GLU A 235 49.12 9.32 15.20
C GLU A 235 49.91 8.52 14.17
N ILE A 236 49.36 8.27 12.98
CA ILE A 236 50.05 7.60 11.87
C ILE A 236 51.34 8.35 11.53
N LYS A 237 51.30 9.67 11.34
CA LYS A 237 52.50 10.48 11.04
C LYS A 237 53.58 10.35 12.12
N GLU A 238 53.18 10.29 13.39
CA GLU A 238 54.13 10.09 14.49
C GLU A 238 54.72 8.67 14.45
N LYS A 239 53.90 7.64 14.20
CA LYS A 239 54.40 6.26 14.03
C LYS A 239 55.34 6.14 12.83
N GLU A 240 55.01 6.76 11.69
CA GLU A 240 55.87 6.79 10.50
C GLU A 240 57.22 7.48 10.80
N ARG A 241 57.20 8.58 11.56
CA ARG A 241 58.43 9.24 12.01
C ARG A 241 59.29 8.31 12.86
N VAL A 242 58.68 7.62 13.84
CA VAL A 242 59.38 6.66 14.70
C VAL A 242 59.97 5.51 13.88
N ILE A 243 59.20 4.95 12.93
CA ILE A 243 59.68 3.90 12.03
C ILE A 243 60.91 4.38 11.27
N LYS A 244 60.87 5.57 10.68
CA LYS A 244 62.01 6.13 9.92
C LYS A 244 63.27 6.33 10.78
N GLU A 245 63.09 6.73 12.04
CA GLU A 245 64.20 6.85 12.99
C GLU A 245 64.81 5.48 13.32
N LEU A 246 63.96 4.49 13.59
CA LEU A 246 64.38 3.11 13.84
C LEU A 246 65.11 2.50 12.63
N GLU A 247 64.60 2.68 11.41
CA GLU A 247 65.24 2.23 10.16
C GLU A 247 66.63 2.87 9.99
N THR A 248 66.75 4.17 10.29
CA THR A 248 68.04 4.88 10.22
C THR A 248 69.05 4.32 11.22
N ASN A 249 68.60 4.03 12.44
CA ASN A 249 69.44 3.44 13.48
C ASN A 249 69.87 2.02 13.11
N LEU A 250 68.94 1.17 12.65
CA LEU A 250 69.24 -0.20 12.20
C LEU A 250 70.28 -0.20 11.08
N THR A 251 70.14 0.69 10.10
CA THR A 251 71.11 0.82 8.98
C THR A 251 72.51 1.19 9.48
N ARG A 252 72.63 2.00 10.55
CA ARG A 252 73.92 2.34 11.16
C ARG A 252 74.53 1.13 11.86
N GLU A 253 73.74 0.42 12.66
CA GLU A 253 74.19 -0.80 13.35
C GLU A 253 74.64 -1.89 12.36
N GLU A 254 73.92 -2.07 11.25
CA GLU A 254 74.32 -3.00 10.18
C GLU A 254 75.68 -2.64 9.57
N LYS A 255 75.95 -1.35 9.33
CA LYS A 255 77.25 -0.88 8.82
C LYS A 255 78.38 -1.12 9.82
N ASP A 256 78.16 -0.86 11.10
CA ASP A 256 79.18 -1.07 12.12
C ASP A 256 79.45 -2.56 12.34
N ASN A 257 78.42 -3.41 12.30
CA ASN A 257 78.59 -4.87 12.29
C ASN A 257 79.37 -5.37 11.06
N GLN A 258 79.17 -4.76 9.89
CA GLN A 258 79.93 -5.10 8.69
C GLN A 258 81.42 -4.77 8.84
N LYS A 259 81.77 -3.59 9.37
CA LYS A 259 83.17 -3.22 9.64
C LYS A 259 83.83 -4.17 10.63
N LEU A 260 83.11 -4.60 11.68
CA LEU A 260 83.64 -5.52 12.67
C LEU A 260 83.95 -6.90 12.06
N LYS A 261 83.14 -7.37 11.10
CA LYS A 261 83.41 -8.59 10.33
C LYS A 261 84.68 -8.47 9.50
N GLU A 262 84.89 -7.33 8.83
CA GLU A 262 86.10 -7.08 8.03
C GLU A 262 87.35 -7.10 8.90
N TYR A 263 87.33 -6.40 10.04
CA TYR A 263 88.43 -6.43 11.02
C TYR A 263 88.71 -7.85 11.55
N LEU A 264 87.66 -8.63 11.82
CA LEU A 264 87.82 -10.01 12.27
C LEU A 264 88.50 -10.90 11.21
N GLU A 265 88.22 -10.70 9.92
CA GLU A 265 88.90 -11.43 8.85
C GLU A 265 90.37 -11.04 8.70
N GLU A 266 90.72 -9.76 8.88
CA GLU A 266 92.13 -9.33 8.90
C GLU A 266 92.92 -9.94 10.08
N GLU A 267 92.32 -9.97 11.27
CA GLU A 267 92.92 -10.61 12.45
C GLU A 267 93.06 -12.12 12.27
N LYS A 268 92.06 -12.80 11.67
CA LYS A 268 92.18 -14.22 11.32
C LYS A 268 93.35 -14.49 10.37
N HIS A 269 93.51 -13.66 9.33
CA HIS A 269 94.61 -13.81 8.38
C HIS A 269 95.98 -13.57 9.04
N THR A 270 96.06 -12.60 9.94
CA THR A 270 97.28 -12.32 10.72
C THR A 270 97.62 -13.49 11.65
N LEU A 271 96.62 -14.05 12.32
CA LEU A 271 96.77 -15.24 13.17
C LEU A 271 97.28 -16.44 12.37
N GLU A 272 96.79 -16.62 11.14
CA GLU A 272 97.22 -17.72 10.25
C GLU A 272 98.69 -17.59 9.87
N LYS A 273 99.15 -16.38 9.48
CA LYS A 273 100.58 -16.11 9.25
C LYS A 273 101.45 -16.35 10.48
N LEU A 274 100.97 -15.96 11.67
CA LEU A 274 101.71 -16.21 12.91
C LEU A 274 101.83 -17.71 13.21
N LYS A 275 100.78 -18.50 12.93
CA LYS A 275 100.84 -19.96 13.03
C LYS A 275 101.84 -20.55 12.05
N GLU A 276 101.86 -20.10 10.80
CA GLU A 276 102.86 -20.53 9.80
C GLU A 276 104.29 -20.23 10.27
N ASN A 277 104.54 -19.00 10.73
CA ASN A 277 105.84 -18.59 11.26
C ASN A 277 106.23 -19.43 12.50
N LEU A 278 105.28 -19.73 13.39
CA LEU A 278 105.54 -20.56 14.55
C LEU A 278 105.91 -21.99 14.15
N GLU A 279 105.21 -22.58 13.18
CA GLU A 279 105.58 -23.90 12.63
C GLU A 279 106.98 -23.89 12.01
N GLU A 280 107.35 -22.82 11.33
CA GLU A 280 108.68 -22.66 10.74
C GLU A 280 109.78 -22.55 11.81
N ILE A 281 109.56 -21.73 12.85
CA ILE A 281 110.45 -21.64 14.01
C ILE A 281 110.57 -23.00 14.70
N GLN A 282 109.46 -23.71 14.91
CA GLN A 282 109.47 -25.05 15.50
C GLN A 282 110.27 -26.04 14.63
N LYS A 283 110.17 -25.98 13.30
CA LYS A 283 111.02 -26.77 12.39
C LYS A 283 112.50 -26.41 12.54
N ILE A 284 112.83 -25.12 12.63
CA ILE A 284 114.21 -24.64 12.84
C ILE A 284 114.75 -25.13 14.18
N GLU A 285 113.99 -25.00 15.27
CA GLU A 285 114.37 -25.49 16.59
C GLU A 285 114.60 -27.01 16.59
N MET A 286 113.72 -27.76 15.91
CA MET A 286 113.85 -29.20 15.78
C MET A 286 115.10 -29.59 14.97
N ASN A 287 115.43 -28.83 13.92
CA ASN A 287 116.68 -29.00 13.16
C ASN A 287 117.91 -28.63 13.99
N TYR A 288 117.86 -27.56 14.78
CA TYR A 288 118.96 -27.13 15.66
C TYR A 288 119.22 -28.14 16.78
N LYS A 289 118.16 -28.70 17.38
CA LYS A 289 118.25 -29.82 18.34
C LYS A 289 118.92 -31.05 17.70
N LYS A 290 118.52 -31.44 16.49
CA LYS A 290 119.21 -32.51 15.72
C LYS A 290 120.68 -32.20 15.45
N HIS A 291 121.02 -30.95 15.13
CA HIS A 291 122.40 -30.55 14.83
C HIS A 291 123.31 -30.53 16.06
N THR A 292 122.80 -30.07 17.20
CA THR A 292 123.53 -30.04 18.48
C THR A 292 123.74 -31.45 19.05
N GLU A 293 122.78 -32.36 18.88
CA GLU A 293 122.98 -33.78 19.17
C GLU A 293 124.07 -34.41 18.29
N ASN A 294 124.09 -34.12 16.98
CA ASN A 294 125.12 -34.61 16.06
C ASN A 294 126.52 -34.03 16.37
N SER A 295 126.62 -32.74 16.71
CA SER A 295 127.89 -32.11 17.09
C SER A 295 128.44 -32.62 18.44
N ARG A 296 127.57 -32.93 19.41
CA ARG A 296 127.98 -33.63 20.65
C ARG A 296 128.53 -35.03 20.35
N LYS A 297 127.91 -35.77 19.42
CA LYS A 297 128.41 -37.08 18.97
C LYS A 297 129.77 -37.01 18.26
N ASN A 298 130.04 -35.96 17.47
CA ASN A 298 131.31 -35.79 16.76
C ASN A 298 132.47 -35.34 17.66
N LYS A 299 132.24 -34.52 18.70
CA LYS A 299 133.29 -34.15 19.68
C LYS A 299 133.73 -35.31 20.58
N LEU A 300 132.93 -36.36 20.70
CA LEU A 300 133.25 -37.59 21.44
C LEU A 300 134.05 -38.61 20.58
N ARG A 301 134.42 -38.27 19.34
CA ARG A 301 135.20 -39.12 18.43
C ARG A 301 136.59 -38.58 18.07
N ASN A 302 137.07 -37.55 18.78
CA ASN A 302 138.51 -37.26 18.88
C ASN A 302 139.11 -38.10 20.00
#